data_AF-A0A097AN92-F1
#
_entry.id   AF-A0A097AN92-F1
#
_cell.length_a   1.000
_cell.length_b   1.000
_cell.length_c   1.000
_cell.angle_alpha   90.00
_cell.angle_beta   90.00
_cell.angle_gamma   90.00
#
_symmetry.space_group_name_H-M   'P 1'
#
loop_
_entity.id
_entity.type
_entity.pdbx_description
1 polymer ?
#
loop_
_entity_poly.entity_id
_entity_poly.type
_entity_poly.pdbx_seq_one_letter_code
_entity_poly.pdbx_strand_id
1 'polypeptide(L)'
;MKCTVCRKPAIVKFPAHNSAFCEEHLDAFFMRQVSKTIEKYKMLPPKGRVVVAISGGKDSLVTTFVLKRLGYEVLGFFIDLAIEENNFSSRSREVVENFCKENDIPLEIVSLKEKFGKGIPDVAKRQDRICAICGVTKRHLMNEYTLSAKADALATGHTLDDMAKLLLANLFRWDLHHLSKGIPVLPEEPGFARKIKPLAFQAEEEIIAFAKLHNIKPVTAVCPYSREAKYIRYQEALDMLEEKSPGIKRSFYKNYTKYAHLFVDTSARPPKINCEVCGFPSVSPVCTFCRTWVKTD
;
A
#
# COMPACT_ATOMS: atom_id res chain seq x y z
N MET A 1 17.82 24.40 14.74
CA MET A 1 18.51 23.76 13.59
C MET A 1 18.25 24.56 12.32
N LYS A 2 19.14 24.51 11.31
CA LYS A 2 19.00 25.23 10.03
C LYS A 2 18.73 24.25 8.89
N CYS A 3 17.96 24.67 7.90
CA CYS A 3 17.75 23.91 6.67
C CYS A 3 19.08 23.71 5.94
N THR A 4 19.34 22.46 5.51
CA THR A 4 20.56 22.09 4.80
C THR A 4 20.68 22.80 3.45
N VAL A 5 19.56 23.14 2.80
CA VAL A 5 19.54 23.77 1.48
C VAL A 5 19.65 25.30 1.57
N CYS A 6 18.72 25.98 2.25
CA CYS A 6 18.64 27.45 2.26
C CYS A 6 19.10 28.13 3.55
N ARG A 7 19.54 27.38 4.56
CA ARG A 7 20.02 27.87 5.87
C ARG A 7 18.99 28.62 6.75
N LYS A 8 17.74 28.81 6.30
CA LYS A 8 16.60 29.26 7.12
C LYS A 8 16.28 28.27 8.26
N PRO A 9 15.45 28.61 9.26
CA PRO A 9 15.01 27.66 10.27
C PRO A 9 14.42 26.38 9.65
N ALA A 10 14.85 25.22 10.13
CA ALA A 10 14.30 23.93 9.72
C ALA A 10 13.18 23.48 10.67
N ILE A 11 12.17 22.84 10.11
CA ILE A 11 11.01 22.28 10.83
C ILE A 11 11.19 20.79 11.15
N VAL A 12 12.05 20.09 10.40
CA VAL A 12 12.31 18.66 10.57
C VAL A 12 13.77 18.34 10.24
N LYS A 13 14.31 17.31 10.90
CA LYS A 13 15.60 16.69 10.58
C LYS A 13 15.38 15.20 10.35
N PHE A 14 15.94 14.67 9.27
CA PHE A 14 15.95 13.24 9.01
C PHE A 14 17.38 12.69 9.20
N PRO A 15 17.65 11.97 10.30
CA PRO A 15 18.97 11.41 10.57
C PRO A 15 19.49 10.51 9.44
N ALA A 16 18.63 9.70 8.83
CA ALA A 16 18.97 8.81 7.71
C ALA A 16 19.53 9.53 6.47
N HIS A 17 19.29 10.84 6.35
CA HIS A 17 19.80 11.69 5.27
C HIS A 17 20.85 12.68 5.72
N ASN A 18 21.17 12.70 7.02
CA ASN A 18 21.96 13.74 7.66
C ASN A 18 21.54 15.16 7.23
N SER A 19 20.23 15.39 7.09
CA SER A 19 19.68 16.61 6.48
C SER A 19 18.50 17.15 7.28
N ALA A 20 18.37 18.48 7.32
CA ALA A 20 17.25 19.18 7.92
C ALA A 20 16.58 20.11 6.90
N PHE A 21 15.26 20.26 6.97
CA PHE A 21 14.48 20.92 5.94
C PHE A 21 13.52 21.95 6.55
N CYS A 22 13.40 23.12 5.90
CA CYS A 22 12.23 23.98 6.06
C CYS A 22 11.07 23.43 5.22
N GLU A 23 9.88 24.01 5.32
CA GLU A 23 8.65 23.58 4.63
C GLU A 23 8.86 23.36 3.12
N GLU A 24 9.31 24.40 2.40
CA GLU A 24 9.55 24.36 0.96
C GLU A 24 10.50 23.24 0.53
N HIS A 25 11.63 23.09 1.23
CA HIS A 25 12.63 22.08 0.88
C HIS A 25 12.25 20.68 1.33
N LEU A 26 11.39 20.54 2.34
CA LEU A 26 10.79 19.26 2.71
C LEU A 26 9.86 18.77 1.60
N ASP A 27 8.99 19.66 1.08
CA ASP A 27 8.10 19.36 -0.04
C ASP A 27 8.91 18.89 -1.26
N ALA A 28 9.85 19.73 -1.70
CA ALA A 28 10.70 19.45 -2.86
C ALA A 28 11.53 18.16 -2.68
N PHE A 29 12.07 17.93 -1.47
CA PHE A 29 12.81 16.72 -1.17
C PHE A 29 11.93 15.47 -1.29
N PHE A 30 10.75 15.48 -0.66
CA PHE A 30 9.85 14.33 -0.63
C PHE A 30 9.33 14.00 -2.04
N MET A 31 8.81 14.99 -2.75
CA MET A 31 8.32 14.85 -4.13
C MET A 31 9.39 14.28 -5.06
N ARG A 32 10.63 14.80 -4.96
CA ARG A 32 11.76 14.31 -5.77
C ARG A 32 12.14 12.87 -5.44
N GLN A 33 12.10 12.45 -4.17
CA GLN A 33 12.40 11.07 -3.80
C GLN A 33 11.36 10.10 -4.37
N VAL A 34 10.07 10.45 -4.30
CA VAL A 34 9.00 9.61 -4.87
C VAL A 34 9.11 9.55 -6.41
N SER A 35 9.33 10.68 -7.08
CA SER A 35 9.55 10.72 -8.55
C SER A 35 10.71 9.82 -8.97
N LYS A 36 11.86 9.91 -8.27
CA LYS A 36 13.02 9.05 -8.52
C LYS A 36 12.71 7.56 -8.33
N THR A 37 11.88 7.20 -7.35
CA THR A 37 11.44 5.81 -7.16
C THR A 37 10.59 5.34 -8.34
N ILE A 38 9.62 6.15 -8.76
CA ILE A 38 8.73 5.85 -9.89
C ILE A 38 9.54 5.67 -11.18
N GLU A 39 10.46 6.59 -11.49
CA GLU A 39 11.34 6.54 -12.65
C GLU A 39 12.27 5.32 -12.62
N LYS A 40 12.98 5.11 -11.49
CA LYS A 40 13.96 4.03 -11.34
C LYS A 40 13.36 2.65 -11.59
N TYR A 41 12.15 2.41 -11.08
CA TYR A 41 11.47 1.13 -11.22
C TYR A 41 10.44 1.10 -12.36
N LYS A 42 10.42 2.14 -13.21
CA LYS A 42 9.51 2.26 -14.35
C LYS A 42 8.05 1.97 -13.96
N MET A 43 7.61 2.54 -12.84
CA MET A 43 6.32 2.22 -12.24
C MET A 43 5.15 2.62 -13.14
N LEU A 44 5.22 3.83 -13.72
CA LEU A 44 4.18 4.44 -14.56
C LEU A 44 4.82 5.13 -15.77
N PRO A 45 4.12 5.18 -16.92
CA PRO A 45 4.50 6.07 -18.02
C PRO A 45 4.17 7.54 -17.67
N PRO A 46 4.79 8.54 -18.31
CA PRO A 46 4.46 9.94 -18.11
C PRO A 46 2.96 10.21 -18.31
N LYS A 47 2.32 10.89 -17.36
CA LYS A 47 0.87 11.14 -17.32
C LYS A 47 0.00 9.87 -17.33
N GLY A 48 0.58 8.71 -16.99
CA GLY A 48 -0.13 7.45 -16.93
C GLY A 48 -1.33 7.48 -15.98
N ARG A 49 -2.29 6.62 -16.28
CA ARG A 49 -3.49 6.41 -15.48
C ARG A 49 -3.20 5.42 -14.37
N VAL A 50 -3.47 5.80 -13.13
CA VAL A 50 -3.19 4.98 -11.96
C VAL A 50 -4.40 4.89 -11.05
N VAL A 51 -4.80 3.66 -10.72
CA VAL A 51 -5.75 3.43 -9.63
C VAL A 51 -4.98 3.43 -8.32
N VAL A 52 -5.39 4.25 -7.36
CA VAL A 52 -4.81 4.25 -6.01
C VAL A 52 -5.81 3.62 -5.04
N ALA A 53 -5.42 2.54 -4.38
CA ALA A 53 -6.23 1.95 -3.32
C ALA A 53 -6.12 2.82 -2.05
N ILE A 54 -7.19 3.54 -1.73
CA ILE A 54 -7.25 4.49 -0.61
C ILE A 54 -7.93 3.81 0.56
N SER A 55 -7.29 3.78 1.74
CA SER A 55 -7.87 3.19 2.96
C SER A 55 -8.40 4.22 3.95
N GLY A 56 -8.16 5.51 3.70
CA GLY A 56 -8.32 6.59 4.68
C GLY A 56 -7.10 6.77 5.59
N GLY A 57 -6.17 5.82 5.59
CA GLY A 57 -4.90 5.93 6.31
C GLY A 57 -3.91 6.86 5.63
N LYS A 58 -3.02 7.45 6.44
CA LYS A 58 -1.99 8.43 6.07
C LYS A 58 -1.26 8.05 4.77
N ASP A 59 -0.76 6.83 4.67
CA ASP A 59 0.15 6.45 3.59
C ASP A 59 -0.57 6.38 2.24
N SER A 60 -1.81 5.90 2.25
CA SER A 60 -2.65 5.85 1.04
C SER A 60 -3.06 7.25 0.58
N LEU A 61 -3.38 8.16 1.51
CA LEU A 61 -3.69 9.56 1.21
C LEU A 61 -2.46 10.30 0.66
N VAL A 62 -1.29 10.15 1.29
CA VAL A 62 -0.03 10.72 0.80
C VAL A 62 0.34 10.16 -0.57
N THR A 63 0.19 8.85 -0.80
CA THR A 63 0.44 8.23 -2.11
C THR A 63 -0.44 8.88 -3.18
N THR A 64 -1.73 9.05 -2.90
CA THR A 64 -2.70 9.65 -3.80
C THR A 64 -2.33 11.12 -4.11
N PHE A 65 -2.07 11.90 -3.07
CA PHE A 65 -1.69 13.32 -3.17
C PHE A 65 -0.44 13.53 -4.03
N VAL A 66 0.60 12.74 -3.77
CA VAL A 66 1.89 12.84 -4.46
C VAL A 66 1.74 12.46 -5.93
N LEU A 67 1.03 11.38 -6.25
CA LEU A 67 0.81 10.98 -7.64
C LEU A 67 0.01 12.05 -8.41
N LYS A 68 -1.02 12.63 -7.81
CA LYS A 68 -1.77 13.74 -8.42
C LYS A 68 -0.87 14.95 -8.68
N ARG A 69 -0.05 15.35 -7.70
CA ARG A 69 0.89 16.48 -7.84
C ARG A 69 2.04 16.23 -8.82
N LEU A 70 2.41 14.96 -9.06
CA LEU A 70 3.36 14.58 -10.12
C LEU A 70 2.72 14.57 -11.52
N GLY A 71 1.42 14.85 -11.64
CA GLY A 71 0.72 15.00 -12.92
C GLY A 71 0.21 13.68 -13.52
N TYR A 72 0.07 12.62 -12.73
CA TYR A 72 -0.57 11.38 -13.17
C TYR A 72 -2.10 11.52 -13.17
N GLU A 73 -2.77 10.75 -14.03
CA GLU A 73 -4.23 10.62 -14.01
C GLU A 73 -4.62 9.65 -12.88
N VAL A 74 -4.94 10.20 -11.71
CA VAL A 74 -5.24 9.43 -10.50
C VAL A 74 -6.72 9.12 -10.41
N LEU A 75 -7.05 7.84 -10.27
CA LEU A 75 -8.39 7.34 -9.92
C LEU A 75 -8.35 6.76 -8.50
N GLY A 76 -9.07 7.36 -7.57
CA GLY A 76 -9.24 6.83 -6.22
C GLY A 76 -10.13 5.60 -6.22
N PHE A 77 -9.76 4.59 -5.44
CA PHE A 77 -10.58 3.40 -5.22
C PHE A 77 -10.66 3.08 -3.73
N PHE A 78 -11.88 3.07 -3.19
CA PHE A 78 -12.16 2.74 -1.80
C PHE A 78 -13.06 1.51 -1.72
N ILE A 79 -12.78 0.64 -0.75
CA ILE A 79 -13.60 -0.54 -0.47
C ILE A 79 -14.20 -0.36 0.92
N ASP A 80 -15.51 -0.17 0.98
CA ASP A 80 -16.22 -0.20 2.25
C ASP A 80 -16.38 -1.66 2.70
N LEU A 81 -15.58 -2.03 3.69
CA LEU A 81 -15.52 -3.38 4.26
C LEU A 81 -16.73 -3.75 5.13
N ALA A 82 -17.64 -2.81 5.38
CA ALA A 82 -18.78 -2.95 6.30
C ALA A 82 -18.35 -3.52 7.68
N ILE A 83 -17.32 -2.92 8.26
CA ILE A 83 -16.89 -3.12 9.64
C ILE A 83 -17.47 -1.97 10.45
N GLU A 84 -18.57 -2.25 11.16
CA GLU A 84 -19.37 -1.25 11.88
C GLU A 84 -18.79 -0.96 13.27
N GLU A 85 -18.01 -1.88 13.85
CA GLU A 85 -17.45 -1.70 15.18
C GLU A 85 -16.49 -0.49 15.21
N ASN A 86 -16.64 0.35 16.24
CA ASN A 86 -15.95 1.63 16.39
C ASN A 86 -16.14 2.60 15.20
N ASN A 87 -17.19 2.41 14.39
CA ASN A 87 -17.46 3.18 13.17
C ASN A 87 -16.27 3.15 12.18
N PHE A 88 -15.53 2.03 12.12
CA PHE A 88 -14.29 1.95 11.36
C PHE A 88 -14.51 2.24 9.86
N SER A 89 -15.44 1.52 9.22
CA SER A 89 -15.70 1.68 7.79
C SER A 89 -16.28 3.05 7.44
N SER A 90 -17.27 3.52 8.19
CA SER A 90 -17.95 4.80 7.93
C SER A 90 -17.01 6.00 8.09
N ARG A 91 -16.21 6.03 9.15
CA ARG A 91 -15.18 7.08 9.34
C ARG A 91 -14.09 7.03 8.27
N SER A 92 -13.69 5.83 7.86
CA SER A 92 -12.70 5.68 6.78
C SER A 92 -13.26 6.22 5.46
N ARG A 93 -14.53 5.92 5.15
CA ARG A 93 -15.22 6.42 3.96
C ARG A 93 -15.30 7.94 3.95
N GLU A 94 -15.76 8.55 5.05
CA GLU A 94 -15.88 10.00 5.18
C GLU A 94 -14.55 10.72 4.92
N VAL A 95 -13.46 10.23 5.51
CA VAL A 95 -12.11 10.80 5.29
C VAL A 95 -11.71 10.72 3.83
N VAL A 96 -11.97 9.59 3.16
CA VAL A 96 -11.58 9.39 1.75
C VAL A 96 -12.43 10.24 0.81
N GLU A 97 -13.75 10.31 1.01
CA GLU A 97 -14.66 11.14 0.24
C GLU A 97 -14.26 12.63 0.34
N ASN A 98 -14.04 13.11 1.56
CA ASN A 98 -13.61 14.49 1.80
C ASN A 98 -12.25 14.78 1.15
N PHE A 99 -11.26 13.90 1.34
CA PHE A 99 -9.94 14.07 0.75
C PHE A 99 -9.98 14.09 -0.78
N CYS A 100 -10.73 13.17 -1.40
CA CYS A 100 -10.82 13.11 -2.87
C CYS A 100 -11.56 14.33 -3.43
N LYS A 101 -12.61 14.80 -2.74
CA LYS A 101 -13.34 16.02 -3.10
C LYS A 101 -12.46 17.27 -3.01
N GLU A 102 -11.72 17.43 -1.92
CA GLU A 102 -10.81 18.58 -1.71
C GLU A 102 -9.69 18.65 -2.74
N ASN A 103 -9.26 17.50 -3.28
CA ASN A 103 -8.12 17.40 -4.20
C ASN A 103 -8.53 17.14 -5.66
N ASP A 104 -9.83 17.20 -5.98
CA ASP A 104 -10.38 16.94 -7.32
C ASP A 104 -9.89 15.59 -7.91
N ILE A 105 -10.14 14.52 -7.16
CA ILE A 105 -9.79 13.15 -7.52
C ILE A 105 -11.08 12.35 -7.73
N PRO A 106 -11.31 11.77 -8.92
CA PRO A 106 -12.40 10.82 -9.14
C PRO A 106 -12.28 9.64 -8.17
N LEU A 107 -13.38 9.30 -7.50
CA LEU A 107 -13.41 8.25 -6.48
C LEU A 107 -14.48 7.21 -6.82
N GLU A 108 -14.06 5.95 -6.93
CA GLU A 108 -14.96 4.80 -6.99
C GLU A 108 -15.03 4.14 -5.61
N ILE A 109 -16.25 3.83 -5.16
CA ILE A 109 -16.52 3.18 -3.88
C ILE A 109 -17.23 1.84 -4.12
N VAL A 110 -16.65 0.76 -3.62
CA VAL A 110 -17.30 -0.55 -3.59
C VAL A 110 -17.68 -0.91 -2.16
N SER A 111 -18.98 -0.94 -1.87
CA SER A 111 -19.52 -1.39 -0.59
C SER A 111 -19.80 -2.89 -0.60
N LEU A 112 -19.18 -3.64 0.32
CA LEU A 112 -19.44 -5.07 0.46
C LEU A 112 -20.88 -5.36 0.90
N LYS A 113 -21.42 -4.51 1.78
CA LYS A 113 -22.80 -4.62 2.26
C LYS A 113 -23.79 -4.40 1.12
N GLU A 114 -23.56 -3.42 0.26
CA GLU A 114 -24.42 -3.15 -0.90
C GLU A 114 -24.27 -4.24 -1.97
N LYS A 115 -23.03 -4.64 -2.30
CA LYS A 115 -22.75 -5.59 -3.39
C LYS A 115 -23.10 -7.04 -3.05
N PHE A 116 -22.95 -7.45 -1.78
CA PHE A 116 -23.07 -8.85 -1.36
C PHE A 116 -24.04 -9.09 -0.19
N GLY A 117 -24.67 -8.03 0.34
CA GLY A 117 -25.58 -8.13 1.50
C GLY A 117 -24.90 -8.43 2.83
N LYS A 118 -23.56 -8.42 2.88
CA LYS A 118 -22.76 -8.84 4.05
C LYS A 118 -21.40 -8.13 4.08
N GLY A 119 -20.83 -7.97 5.26
CA GLY A 119 -19.52 -7.38 5.50
C GLY A 119 -18.40 -8.39 5.73
N ILE A 120 -17.19 -7.89 5.98
CA ILE A 120 -16.03 -8.72 6.35
C ILE A 120 -16.29 -9.58 7.61
N PRO A 121 -16.91 -9.05 8.70
CA PRO A 121 -17.16 -9.85 9.90
C PRO A 121 -18.09 -11.04 9.65
N ASP A 122 -19.08 -10.88 8.76
CA ASP A 122 -20.13 -11.88 8.50
C ASP A 122 -19.62 -13.13 7.76
N VAL A 123 -18.60 -12.97 6.92
CA VAL A 123 -18.09 -14.07 6.07
C VAL A 123 -17.00 -14.91 6.73
N ALA A 124 -16.45 -14.44 7.84
CA ALA A 124 -15.36 -15.13 8.50
C ALA A 124 -15.89 -16.11 9.57
N LYS A 125 -15.85 -17.41 9.26
CA LYS A 125 -16.25 -18.48 10.21
C LYS A 125 -15.48 -18.47 11.55
N ARG A 126 -14.29 -17.84 11.59
CA ARG A 126 -13.44 -17.70 12.78
C ARG A 126 -12.77 -16.33 12.76
N GLN A 127 -12.66 -15.67 13.92
CA GLN A 127 -12.03 -14.35 14.06
C GLN A 127 -10.57 -14.34 13.56
N ASP A 128 -9.77 -15.29 14.04
CA ASP A 128 -9.12 -16.23 13.13
C ASP A 128 -8.59 -15.75 11.76
N ARG A 129 -9.53 -15.80 10.83
CA ARG A 129 -9.34 -15.70 9.39
C ARG A 129 -9.84 -14.39 8.83
N ILE A 130 -10.39 -13.49 9.66
CA ILE A 130 -10.96 -12.20 9.23
C ILE A 130 -9.94 -11.42 8.39
N CYS A 131 -8.73 -11.20 8.89
CA CYS A 131 -7.70 -10.45 8.17
C CYS A 131 -7.25 -11.15 6.88
N ALA A 132 -7.25 -12.49 6.85
CA ALA A 132 -6.89 -13.25 5.66
C ALA A 132 -7.94 -13.08 4.56
N ILE A 133 -9.23 -13.22 4.91
CA ILE A 133 -10.36 -13.02 3.99
C ILE A 133 -10.40 -11.55 3.54
N CYS A 134 -10.31 -10.59 4.44
CA CYS A 134 -10.22 -9.17 4.12
C CYS A 134 -9.09 -8.86 3.13
N GLY A 135 -7.91 -9.43 3.33
CA GLY A 135 -6.80 -9.28 2.39
C GLY A 135 -7.11 -9.83 1.00
N VAL A 136 -7.73 -11.01 0.90
CA VAL A 136 -8.14 -11.62 -0.37
C VAL A 136 -9.21 -10.77 -1.06
N THR A 137 -10.24 -10.34 -0.33
CA THR A 137 -11.32 -9.47 -0.81
C THR A 137 -10.76 -8.18 -1.39
N LYS A 138 -9.93 -7.47 -0.63
CA LYS A 138 -9.32 -6.21 -1.08
C LYS A 138 -8.50 -6.41 -2.35
N ARG A 139 -7.62 -7.43 -2.37
CA ARG A 139 -6.77 -7.74 -3.54
C ARG A 139 -7.54 -8.08 -4.79
N HIS A 140 -8.67 -8.77 -4.65
CA HIS A 140 -9.52 -9.11 -5.79
C HIS A 140 -10.17 -7.86 -6.37
N LEU A 141 -10.92 -7.12 -5.54
CA LEU A 141 -11.69 -5.95 -5.97
C LEU A 141 -10.80 -4.84 -6.56
N MET A 142 -9.64 -4.57 -5.94
CA MET A 142 -8.73 -3.55 -6.48
C MET A 142 -8.09 -3.98 -7.80
N ASN A 143 -7.83 -5.28 -7.99
CA ASN A 143 -7.33 -5.79 -9.26
C ASN A 143 -8.40 -5.70 -10.35
N GLU A 144 -9.63 -6.13 -10.03
CA GLU A 144 -10.79 -6.07 -10.92
C GLU A 144 -11.03 -4.64 -11.40
N TYR A 145 -11.10 -3.66 -10.48
CA TYR A 145 -11.31 -2.27 -10.84
C TYR A 145 -10.15 -1.67 -11.65
N THR A 146 -8.90 -2.01 -11.32
CA THR A 146 -7.74 -1.51 -12.07
C THR A 146 -7.77 -1.95 -13.53
N LEU A 147 -8.14 -3.21 -13.79
CA LEU A 147 -8.27 -3.73 -15.14
C LEU A 147 -9.47 -3.12 -15.88
N SER A 148 -10.63 -3.00 -15.23
CA SER A 148 -11.84 -2.44 -15.87
C SER A 148 -11.68 -0.95 -16.21
N ALA A 149 -10.97 -0.19 -15.35
CA ALA A 149 -10.61 1.21 -15.58
C ALA A 149 -9.50 1.41 -16.64
N LYS A 150 -8.91 0.30 -17.13
CA LYS A 150 -7.77 0.30 -18.07
C LYS A 150 -6.61 1.16 -17.57
N ALA A 151 -6.31 1.08 -16.29
CA ALA A 151 -5.20 1.83 -15.69
C ALA A 151 -3.86 1.13 -15.92
N ASP A 152 -2.79 1.91 -16.04
CA ASP A 152 -1.42 1.42 -16.23
C ASP A 152 -0.90 0.67 -15.00
N ALA A 153 -1.38 1.03 -13.80
CA ALA A 153 -1.04 0.33 -12.57
C ALA A 153 -2.06 0.55 -11.45
N LEU A 154 -2.02 -0.37 -10.49
CA LEU A 154 -2.56 -0.22 -9.14
C LEU A 154 -1.46 0.26 -8.18
N ALA A 155 -1.63 1.43 -7.58
CA ALA A 155 -0.77 1.95 -6.52
C ALA A 155 -1.33 1.64 -5.12
N THR A 156 -0.42 1.32 -4.20
CA THR A 156 -0.73 1.11 -2.78
C THR A 156 0.24 1.89 -1.89
N GLY A 157 -0.22 2.32 -0.72
CA GLY A 157 0.57 3.13 0.22
C GLY A 157 1.56 2.36 1.08
N HIS A 158 2.17 1.27 0.60
CA HIS A 158 3.19 0.56 1.39
C HIS A 158 4.48 1.39 1.48
N THR A 159 4.96 1.59 2.71
CA THR A 159 6.10 2.44 3.06
C THR A 159 7.41 1.66 3.16
N LEU A 160 8.54 2.33 3.37
CA LEU A 160 9.82 1.66 3.64
C LEU A 160 9.73 0.74 4.87
N ASP A 161 9.06 1.20 5.92
CA ASP A 161 8.88 0.45 7.17
C ASP A 161 8.09 -0.83 6.93
N ASP A 162 7.00 -0.77 6.17
CA ASP A 162 6.25 -1.98 5.77
C ASP A 162 7.11 -2.95 4.96
N MET A 163 7.88 -2.42 4.01
CA MET A 163 8.72 -3.23 3.15
C MET A 163 9.86 -3.91 3.93
N ALA A 164 10.54 -3.18 4.82
CA ALA A 164 11.62 -3.71 5.65
C ALA A 164 11.10 -4.73 6.67
N LYS A 165 9.97 -4.44 7.33
CA LYS A 165 9.29 -5.33 8.28
C LYS A 165 8.90 -6.65 7.64
N LEU A 166 8.25 -6.61 6.47
CA LEU A 166 7.86 -7.81 5.74
C LEU A 166 9.06 -8.59 5.24
N LEU A 167 10.09 -7.90 4.74
CA LEU A 167 11.34 -8.54 4.32
C LEU A 167 11.98 -9.31 5.47
N LEU A 168 12.15 -8.69 6.64
CA LEU A 168 12.74 -9.33 7.81
C LEU A 168 11.93 -10.56 8.25
N ALA A 169 10.60 -10.42 8.33
CA ALA A 169 9.72 -11.52 8.73
C ALA A 169 9.74 -12.70 7.76
N ASN A 170 9.94 -12.46 6.47
CA ASN A 170 10.02 -13.50 5.45
C ASN A 170 11.40 -14.16 5.40
N LEU A 171 12.48 -13.41 5.67
CA LEU A 171 13.83 -13.97 5.82
C LEU A 171 13.90 -14.94 6.99
N PHE A 172 13.38 -14.58 8.17
CA PHE A 172 13.38 -15.48 9.33
C PHE A 172 12.59 -16.78 9.09
N ARG A 173 11.61 -16.75 8.19
CA ARG A 173 10.81 -17.93 7.82
C ARG A 173 11.33 -18.64 6.58
N TRP A 174 12.37 -18.11 5.94
CA TRP A 174 12.86 -18.57 4.64
C TRP A 174 11.74 -18.74 3.60
N ASP A 175 10.79 -17.81 3.60
CA ASP A 175 9.65 -17.82 2.67
C ASP A 175 10.09 -17.28 1.30
N LEU A 176 10.72 -18.16 0.52
CA LEU A 176 11.27 -17.83 -0.80
C LEU A 176 10.21 -17.22 -1.73
N HIS A 177 8.95 -17.67 -1.62
CA HIS A 177 7.85 -17.12 -2.42
C HIS A 177 7.68 -15.62 -2.19
N HIS A 178 7.53 -15.22 -0.94
CA HIS A 178 7.33 -13.81 -0.61
C HIS A 178 8.61 -12.99 -0.77
N LEU A 179 9.79 -13.60 -0.59
CA LEU A 179 11.08 -12.98 -0.88
C LEU A 179 11.30 -12.76 -2.38
N SER A 180 10.68 -13.53 -3.27
CA SER A 180 10.72 -13.26 -4.72
C SER A 180 9.84 -12.08 -5.15
N LYS A 181 8.77 -11.82 -4.39
CA LYS A 181 7.70 -10.85 -4.74
C LYS A 181 7.71 -9.58 -3.88
N GLY A 182 8.65 -9.44 -2.95
CA GLY A 182 8.75 -8.31 -2.04
C GLY A 182 9.28 -7.02 -2.67
N ILE A 183 9.34 -6.91 -4.00
CA ILE A 183 9.89 -5.74 -4.71
C ILE A 183 8.86 -4.59 -4.84
N PRO A 184 9.30 -3.35 -5.20
CA PRO A 184 8.43 -2.17 -5.32
C PRO A 184 7.40 -2.25 -6.45
N VAL A 185 7.67 -3.10 -7.46
CA VAL A 185 6.82 -3.29 -8.64
C VAL A 185 6.57 -4.77 -8.83
N LEU A 186 5.30 -5.16 -8.81
CA LEU A 186 4.88 -6.44 -9.36
C LEU A 186 4.46 -6.19 -10.80
N PRO A 187 5.08 -6.88 -11.79
CA PRO A 187 4.71 -6.72 -13.19
C PRO A 187 3.25 -7.15 -13.41
N GLU A 188 2.69 -6.69 -14.52
CA GLU A 188 1.42 -7.22 -15.00
C GLU A 188 1.58 -8.68 -15.43
N GLU A 189 0.53 -9.47 -15.22
CA GLU A 189 0.41 -10.84 -15.69
C GLU A 189 -1.02 -11.00 -16.25
N PRO A 190 -1.30 -12.01 -17.09
CA PRO A 190 -2.67 -12.24 -17.56
C PRO A 190 -3.68 -12.32 -16.41
N GLY A 191 -4.64 -11.40 -16.39
CA GLY A 191 -5.65 -11.27 -15.33
C GLY A 191 -5.17 -10.58 -14.04
N PHE A 192 -3.94 -10.09 -13.99
CA PHE A 192 -3.40 -9.30 -12.88
C PHE A 192 -2.84 -7.96 -13.36
N ALA A 193 -3.39 -6.89 -12.82
CA ALA A 193 -2.85 -5.56 -13.05
C ALA A 193 -1.45 -5.42 -12.44
N ARG A 194 -0.59 -4.64 -13.10
CA ARG A 194 0.67 -4.17 -12.52
C ARG A 194 0.41 -3.51 -11.17
N LYS A 195 1.24 -3.83 -10.16
CA LYS A 195 1.13 -3.22 -8.82
C LYS A 195 2.39 -2.47 -8.46
N ILE A 196 2.23 -1.26 -7.97
CA ILE A 196 3.34 -0.37 -7.63
C ILE A 196 3.22 0.14 -6.20
N LYS A 197 4.36 0.44 -5.59
CA LYS A 197 4.49 0.99 -4.23
C LYS A 197 5.35 2.26 -4.28
N PRO A 198 4.77 3.42 -4.63
CA PRO A 198 5.54 4.66 -4.81
C PRO A 198 6.32 5.08 -3.55
N LEU A 199 5.79 4.76 -2.36
CA LEU A 199 6.38 5.09 -1.07
C LEU A 199 7.32 4.01 -0.51
N ALA A 200 7.68 2.98 -1.29
CA ALA A 200 8.47 1.85 -0.80
C ALA A 200 9.87 2.20 -0.28
N PHE A 201 10.35 3.43 -0.52
CA PHE A 201 11.63 3.93 0.00
C PHE A 201 11.46 5.09 0.98
N GLN A 202 10.23 5.46 1.32
CA GLN A 202 9.90 6.57 2.20
C GLN A 202 9.65 6.03 3.60
N ALA A 203 10.41 6.53 4.57
CA ALA A 203 10.27 6.16 5.97
C ALA A 203 9.00 6.77 6.56
N GLU A 204 8.43 6.11 7.56
CA GLU A 204 7.22 6.55 8.26
C GLU A 204 7.32 8.01 8.73
N GLU A 205 8.44 8.42 9.31
CA GLU A 205 8.70 9.80 9.75
C GLU A 205 8.66 10.82 8.61
N GLU A 206 9.18 10.45 7.43
CA GLU A 206 9.17 11.31 6.25
C GLU A 206 7.72 11.54 5.78
N ILE A 207 6.91 10.47 5.79
CA ILE A 207 5.51 10.50 5.37
C ILE A 207 4.68 11.29 6.39
N ILE A 208 4.93 11.12 7.69
CA ILE A 208 4.27 11.92 8.74
C ILE A 208 4.60 13.41 8.59
N ALA A 209 5.86 13.76 8.38
CA ALA A 209 6.27 15.15 8.19
C ALA A 209 5.61 15.76 6.94
N PHE A 210 5.57 15.01 5.84
CA PHE A 210 4.93 15.46 4.60
C PHE A 210 3.40 15.58 4.74
N ALA A 211 2.74 14.62 5.39
CA ALA A 211 1.31 14.68 5.67
C ALA A 211 0.94 15.89 6.52
N LYS A 212 1.73 16.19 7.57
CA LYS A 212 1.55 17.37 8.41
C LYS A 212 1.74 18.67 7.62
N LEU A 213 2.78 18.75 6.78
CA LEU A 213 3.05 19.91 5.93
C LEU A 213 1.85 20.26 5.04
N HIS A 214 1.18 19.24 4.48
CA HIS A 214 0.03 19.41 3.57
C HIS A 214 -1.32 19.27 4.26
N ASN A 215 -1.35 19.30 5.61
CA ASN A 215 -2.58 19.17 6.41
C ASN A 215 -3.46 17.97 6.01
N ILE A 216 -2.83 16.84 5.62
CA ILE A 216 -3.53 15.59 5.31
C ILE A 216 -4.02 14.98 6.61
N LYS A 217 -5.34 14.82 6.74
CA LYS A 217 -6.03 14.33 7.94
C LYS A 217 -6.43 12.87 7.76
N PRO A 218 -5.63 11.89 8.20
CA PRO A 218 -5.98 10.48 8.09
C PRO A 218 -7.08 10.08 9.07
N VAL A 219 -7.75 8.97 8.77
CA VAL A 219 -8.67 8.32 9.69
C VAL A 219 -7.95 7.90 10.96
N THR A 220 -8.54 8.20 12.11
CA THR A 220 -8.02 7.83 13.44
C THR A 220 -8.62 6.53 13.96
N ALA A 221 -9.73 6.06 13.37
CA ALA A 221 -10.35 4.80 13.72
C ALA A 221 -9.43 3.62 13.36
N VAL A 222 -9.14 2.78 14.36
CA VAL A 222 -8.31 1.59 14.20
C VAL A 222 -9.21 0.39 13.91
N CYS A 223 -8.79 -0.49 13.01
CA CYS A 223 -9.53 -1.71 12.72
C CYS A 223 -9.55 -2.62 13.96
N PRO A 224 -10.74 -3.01 14.46
CA PRO A 224 -10.90 -3.81 15.68
C PRO A 224 -10.31 -5.22 15.54
N TYR A 225 -10.15 -5.70 14.31
CA TYR A 225 -9.60 -7.01 13.98
C TYR A 225 -8.10 -6.98 13.68
N SER A 226 -7.46 -5.81 13.69
CA SER A 226 -6.06 -5.68 13.34
C SER A 226 -5.19 -6.54 14.28
N ARG A 227 -4.43 -7.48 13.68
CA ARG A 227 -3.47 -8.32 14.40
C ARG A 227 -2.09 -7.70 14.34
N GLU A 228 -1.95 -6.48 14.87
CA GLU A 228 -0.66 -5.78 14.89
C GLU A 228 0.43 -6.59 15.61
N ALA A 229 0.04 -7.44 16.57
CA ALA A 229 0.94 -8.26 17.37
C ALA A 229 1.88 -9.20 16.57
N LYS A 230 1.54 -9.63 15.34
CA LYS A 230 2.38 -10.60 14.61
C LYS A 230 3.67 -9.98 14.06
N TYR A 231 3.62 -8.73 13.63
CA TYR A 231 4.77 -8.08 13.00
C TYR A 231 5.39 -6.96 13.84
N ILE A 232 4.78 -6.61 14.98
CA ILE A 232 5.27 -5.55 15.87
C ILE A 232 6.72 -5.78 16.32
N ARG A 233 7.08 -7.03 16.67
CA ARG A 233 8.44 -7.38 17.11
C ARG A 233 9.50 -7.14 16.02
N TYR A 234 9.15 -7.33 14.75
CA TYR A 234 10.07 -7.05 13.64
C TYR A 234 10.20 -5.55 13.42
N GLN A 235 9.11 -4.79 13.58
CA GLN A 235 9.15 -3.33 13.53
C GLN A 235 10.04 -2.78 14.65
N GLU A 236 9.81 -3.19 15.91
CA GLU A 236 10.61 -2.77 17.07
C GLU A 236 12.11 -3.06 16.88
N ALA A 237 12.45 -4.25 16.37
CA ALA A 237 13.83 -4.60 16.08
C ALA A 237 14.45 -3.69 15.01
N LEU A 238 13.71 -3.38 13.95
CA LEU A 238 14.16 -2.47 12.89
C LEU A 238 14.25 -1.02 13.37
N ASP A 239 13.34 -0.57 14.23
CA ASP A 239 13.34 0.78 14.82
C ASP A 239 14.56 0.98 15.72
N MET A 240 14.86 0.00 16.58
CA MET A 240 16.07 0.01 17.40
C MET A 240 17.35 0.08 16.53
N LEU A 241 17.39 -0.65 15.42
CA LEU A 241 18.52 -0.63 14.50
C LEU A 241 18.63 0.72 13.76
N GLU A 242 17.50 1.30 13.34
CA GLU A 242 17.45 2.60 12.66
C GLU A 242 17.89 3.74 13.57
N GLU A 243 17.55 3.69 14.86
CA GLU A 243 18.00 4.67 15.85
C GLU A 243 19.54 4.65 16.00
N LYS A 244 20.13 3.46 16.09
CA LYS A 244 21.59 3.27 16.25
C LYS A 244 22.36 3.45 14.95
N SER A 245 21.72 3.19 13.81
CA SER A 245 22.32 3.27 12.48
C SER A 245 21.32 3.84 11.47
N PRO A 246 21.17 5.18 11.44
CA PRO A 246 20.21 5.83 10.55
C PRO A 246 20.45 5.47 9.08
N GLY A 247 19.37 5.05 8.41
CA GLY A 247 19.38 4.58 7.03
C GLY A 247 19.48 3.06 6.86
N ILE A 248 19.55 2.28 7.95
CA ILE A 248 19.68 0.81 7.86
C ILE A 248 18.46 0.15 7.22
N LYS A 249 17.22 0.57 7.53
CA LYS A 249 16.00 0.06 6.87
C LYS A 249 16.06 0.29 5.37
N ARG A 250 16.49 1.49 4.96
CA ARG A 250 16.62 1.87 3.55
C ARG A 250 17.69 1.05 2.85
N SER A 251 18.86 0.88 3.47
CA SER A 251 19.95 0.06 2.94
C SER A 251 19.52 -1.41 2.79
N PHE A 252 18.90 -1.96 3.83
CA PHE A 252 18.39 -3.32 3.88
C PHE A 252 17.43 -3.61 2.72
N TYR A 253 16.39 -2.80 2.59
CA TYR A 253 15.42 -2.97 1.51
C TYR A 253 16.02 -2.69 0.12
N LYS A 254 16.79 -1.60 -0.04
CA LYS A 254 17.42 -1.23 -1.33
C LYS A 254 18.40 -2.28 -1.84
N ASN A 255 19.13 -2.95 -0.95
CA ASN A 255 20.05 -4.01 -1.36
C ASN A 255 19.29 -5.29 -1.67
N TYR A 256 18.27 -5.64 -0.88
CA TYR A 256 17.38 -6.75 -1.20
C TYR A 256 16.75 -6.62 -2.59
N THR A 257 16.26 -5.44 -3.01
CA THR A 257 15.63 -5.31 -4.34
C THR A 257 16.56 -5.61 -5.51
N LYS A 258 17.88 -5.51 -5.33
CA LYS A 258 18.87 -5.91 -6.36
C LYS A 258 18.98 -7.43 -6.48
N TYR A 259 18.80 -8.15 -5.38
CA TYR A 259 19.00 -9.59 -5.27
C TYR A 259 17.70 -10.38 -5.17
N ALA A 260 16.54 -9.73 -5.22
CA ALA A 260 15.23 -10.37 -5.08
C ALA A 260 15.02 -11.52 -6.08
N HIS A 261 15.60 -11.40 -7.28
CA HIS A 261 15.56 -12.42 -8.33
C HIS A 261 16.28 -13.73 -7.97
N LEU A 262 17.16 -13.72 -6.97
CA LEU A 262 17.85 -14.93 -6.48
C LEU A 262 16.95 -15.80 -5.61
N PHE A 263 15.89 -15.23 -5.03
CA PHE A 263 14.91 -16.00 -4.26
C PHE A 263 13.91 -16.63 -5.23
N VAL A 264 14.33 -17.67 -5.96
CA VAL A 264 13.42 -18.43 -6.82
C VAL A 264 12.73 -19.50 -5.97
N ASP A 265 11.42 -19.41 -5.84
CA ASP A 265 10.63 -20.48 -5.23
C ASP A 265 10.17 -21.47 -6.30
N THR A 266 10.89 -22.60 -6.40
CA THR A 266 10.53 -23.72 -7.29
C THR A 266 9.30 -24.50 -6.80
N SER A 267 8.88 -24.30 -5.54
CA SER A 267 7.69 -24.93 -4.95
C SER A 267 6.42 -24.11 -5.16
N ALA A 268 6.55 -22.87 -5.67
CA ALA A 268 5.43 -21.99 -5.93
C ALA A 268 4.43 -22.66 -6.88
N ARG A 269 3.14 -22.59 -6.53
CA ARG A 269 2.03 -23.04 -7.39
C ARG A 269 1.38 -21.81 -8.03
N PRO A 270 1.88 -21.33 -9.19
CA PRO A 270 1.23 -20.22 -9.87
C PRO A 270 -0.20 -20.63 -10.28
N PRO A 271 -1.12 -19.66 -10.43
CA PRO A 271 -2.42 -19.93 -11.02
C PRO A 271 -2.25 -20.62 -12.38
N LYS A 272 -2.91 -21.77 -12.56
CA LYS A 272 -2.86 -22.54 -13.81
C LYS A 272 -4.15 -22.48 -14.60
N ILE A 273 -5.22 -21.98 -13.98
CA ILE A 273 -6.57 -21.94 -14.54
C ILE A 273 -7.21 -20.61 -14.20
N ASN A 274 -8.26 -20.27 -14.94
CA ASN A 274 -9.13 -19.15 -14.61
C ASN A 274 -10.31 -19.63 -13.77
N CYS A 275 -10.79 -18.77 -12.87
CA CYS A 275 -11.96 -19.03 -12.05
C CYS A 275 -13.19 -19.20 -12.95
N GLU A 276 -13.95 -20.29 -12.77
CA GLU A 276 -15.17 -20.57 -13.54
C GLU A 276 -16.27 -19.52 -13.33
N VAL A 277 -16.24 -18.81 -12.20
CA VAL A 277 -17.25 -17.81 -11.84
C VAL A 277 -16.88 -16.40 -12.31
N CYS A 278 -15.64 -15.97 -12.14
CA CYS A 278 -15.23 -14.58 -12.40
C CYS A 278 -14.14 -14.42 -13.46
N GLY A 279 -13.63 -15.51 -14.03
CA GLY A 279 -12.57 -15.47 -15.06
C GLY A 279 -11.18 -15.09 -14.55
N PHE A 280 -11.02 -14.63 -13.30
CA PHE A 280 -9.71 -14.26 -12.76
C PHE A 280 -8.80 -15.46 -12.49
N PRO A 281 -7.46 -15.29 -12.54
CA PRO A 281 -6.54 -16.39 -12.32
C PRO A 281 -6.72 -17.04 -10.94
N SER A 282 -6.71 -18.37 -10.92
CA SER A 282 -6.97 -19.17 -9.74
C SER A 282 -6.11 -20.44 -9.68
N VAL A 283 -5.92 -20.95 -8.46
CA VAL A 283 -5.28 -22.26 -8.18
C VAL A 283 -6.30 -23.39 -8.02
N SER A 284 -7.59 -23.07 -8.12
CA SER A 284 -8.73 -24.00 -7.98
C SER A 284 -9.89 -23.56 -8.89
N PRO A 285 -10.81 -24.47 -9.31
CA PRO A 285 -11.90 -24.13 -10.25
C PRO A 285 -12.67 -22.86 -9.91
N VAL A 286 -13.06 -22.72 -8.63
CA VAL A 286 -13.61 -21.47 -8.09
C VAL A 286 -12.56 -20.79 -7.22
N CYS A 287 -12.30 -19.50 -7.42
CA CYS A 287 -11.30 -18.77 -6.63
C CYS A 287 -11.79 -18.51 -5.19
N THR A 288 -10.87 -18.22 -4.27
CA THR A 288 -11.21 -17.95 -2.85
C THR A 288 -12.17 -16.78 -2.71
N PHE A 289 -12.08 -15.77 -3.57
CA PHE A 289 -13.03 -14.65 -3.54
C PHE A 289 -14.44 -15.13 -3.87
N CYS A 290 -14.65 -15.80 -5.00
CA CYS A 290 -15.96 -16.28 -5.43
C CYS A 290 -16.58 -17.26 -4.42
N ARG A 291 -15.79 -18.22 -3.90
CA ARG A 291 -16.26 -19.12 -2.83
C ARG A 291 -16.74 -18.41 -1.56
N THR A 292 -16.23 -17.20 -1.30
CA THR A 292 -16.57 -16.43 -0.09
C THR A 292 -17.79 -15.55 -0.32
N TRP A 293 -17.85 -14.89 -1.47
CA TRP A 293 -18.77 -13.79 -1.74
C TRP A 293 -19.93 -14.17 -2.66
N VAL A 294 -19.68 -15.03 -3.63
CA VAL A 294 -20.68 -15.46 -4.61
C VAL A 294 -21.34 -16.73 -4.08
N LYS A 295 -22.67 -16.73 -3.95
CA LYS A 295 -23.41 -17.97 -3.74
C LYS A 295 -23.27 -18.78 -5.03
N THR A 296 -22.53 -19.88 -4.97
CA THR A 296 -22.68 -20.96 -5.93
C THR A 296 -23.82 -21.81 -5.41
N ASP A 297 -24.99 -21.73 -6.05
CA ASP A 297 -26.08 -22.69 -5.84
C ASP A 297 -25.63 -24.12 -6.21
#